data_AF-A0A3N6C554-F1
#
_entry.id   AF-A0A3N6C554-F1
#
_cell.length_a   1.000
_cell.length_b   1.000
_cell.length_c   1.000
_cell.angle_alpha   90.00
_cell.angle_beta   90.00
_cell.angle_gamma   90.00
#
_symmetry.space_group_name_H-M   'P 1'
#
loop_
_entity.id
_entity.type
_entity.pdbx_description
1 polymer ?
#
loop_
_entity_poly.entity_id
_entity_poly.type
_entity_poly.pdbx_seq_one_letter_code
_entity_poly.pdbx_strand_id
1 'polypeptide(L)'
;MVLVKRYEDGTELSRDKGNFDEWCIYINGRAPYDRDYLGSLHKLGQTCGMDKVYNEFLNLYNLTGREVEERILNNVIPEIATNLENNYFNNLEIQKLFGTLYLVMLAEQNRMLANGVETKVGKRIKGLAVYQLFYEGYSVEQACNFSIGRPWREIANLCDERGLRR
;
A
#
# COMPACT_ATOMS: atom_id res chain seq x y z
N MET A 1 16.11 9.10 9.86
CA MET A 1 15.83 8.28 8.65
C MET A 1 16.53 6.92 8.74
N VAL A 2 15.78 5.83 8.61
CA VAL A 2 16.27 4.44 8.58
C VAL A 2 16.03 3.88 7.18
N LEU A 3 17.08 3.45 6.50
CA LEU A 3 16.98 2.79 5.20
C LEU A 3 16.28 1.43 5.37
N VAL A 4 15.27 1.17 4.54
CA VAL A 4 14.50 -0.08 4.55
C VAL A 4 14.90 -0.97 3.38
N LYS A 5 15.03 -0.41 2.17
CA LYS A 5 15.47 -1.13 0.99
C LYS A 5 16.14 -0.17 0.01
N ARG A 6 17.22 -0.62 -0.63
CA ARG A 6 17.80 0.04 -1.80
C ARG A 6 17.67 -0.89 -2.99
N TYR A 7 17.17 -0.38 -4.10
CA TYR A 7 17.05 -1.08 -5.37
C TYR A 7 18.31 -0.91 -6.22
N GLU A 8 18.45 -1.72 -7.26
CA GLU A 8 19.63 -1.74 -8.14
C GLU A 8 19.89 -0.42 -8.87
N ASP A 9 18.83 0.35 -9.16
CA ASP A 9 18.95 1.65 -9.82
C ASP A 9 19.21 2.81 -8.84
N GLY A 10 19.48 2.49 -7.57
CA GLY A 10 19.74 3.47 -6.51
C GLY A 10 18.48 4.05 -5.87
N THR A 11 17.28 3.63 -6.27
CA THR A 11 16.05 4.02 -5.57
C THR A 11 16.06 3.50 -4.13
N GLU A 12 15.74 4.35 -3.17
CA GLU A 12 15.71 4.04 -1.75
C GLU A 12 14.31 4.15 -1.17
N LEU A 13 13.91 3.11 -0.45
CA LEU A 13 12.80 3.15 0.49
C LEU A 13 13.37 3.34 1.89
N SER A 14 12.89 4.35 2.59
CA SER A 14 13.27 4.60 3.98
C SER A 14 12.04 4.91 4.82
N ARG A 15 12.19 4.74 6.13
CA ARG A 15 11.22 5.21 7.12
C ARG A 15 11.87 6.25 8.02
N ASP A 16 11.10 7.20 8.50
CA ASP A 16 11.56 8.13 9.53
C ASP A 16 10.51 8.38 10.59
N LYS A 17 10.98 8.96 11.70
CA LYS A 17 10.14 9.47 12.76
C LYS A 17 9.45 10.75 12.27
N GLY A 18 8.14 10.70 12.08
CA GLY A 18 7.31 11.85 11.76
C GLY A 18 7.00 12.70 12.99
N ASN A 19 6.16 13.73 12.81
CA ASN A 19 5.70 14.61 13.89
C ASN A 19 4.74 13.93 14.89
N PHE A 20 4.08 12.83 14.49
CA PHE A 20 3.03 12.17 15.27
C PHE A 20 3.23 10.64 15.45
N ASP A 21 3.97 9.96 14.56
CA ASP A 21 4.31 8.54 14.68
C ASP A 21 5.68 8.20 14.05
N GLU A 22 6.21 7.01 14.36
CA GLU A 22 7.53 6.52 13.90
C GLU A 22 7.53 5.91 12.48
N TRP A 23 6.51 6.22 11.66
CA TRP A 23 6.22 5.45 10.44
C TRP A 23 6.02 6.28 9.16
N CYS A 24 6.59 7.47 9.07
CA CYS A 24 6.60 8.19 7.79
C CYS A 24 7.49 7.45 6.77
N ILE A 25 6.94 7.13 5.60
CA ILE A 25 7.63 6.42 4.53
C ILE A 25 8.14 7.42 3.48
N TYR A 26 9.34 7.18 2.99
CA TYR A 26 9.97 8.01 1.96
C TYR A 26 10.50 7.14 0.83
N ILE A 27 10.30 7.62 -0.40
CA ILE A 27 10.93 7.12 -1.63
C ILE A 27 11.90 8.21 -2.08
N ASN A 28 13.20 7.92 -2.10
CA ASN A 28 14.25 8.91 -2.39
C ASN A 28 14.08 10.22 -1.58
N GLY A 29 13.75 10.09 -0.29
CA GLY A 29 13.56 11.21 0.63
C GLY A 29 12.24 11.97 0.47
N ARG A 30 11.27 11.48 -0.32
CA ARG A 30 9.95 12.10 -0.49
C ARG A 30 8.82 11.16 -0.09
N ALA A 31 7.85 11.67 0.66
CA ALA A 31 6.65 10.90 0.98
C ALA A 31 5.84 10.60 -0.31
N PRO A 32 5.41 9.35 -0.53
CA PRO A 32 4.61 9.02 -1.70
C PRO A 32 3.20 9.58 -1.57
N TYR A 33 2.62 10.06 -2.67
CA TYR A 33 1.20 10.41 -2.71
C TYR A 33 0.34 9.19 -3.02
N ASP A 34 -0.81 9.09 -2.36
CA ASP A 34 -1.80 8.04 -2.58
C ASP A 34 -2.16 7.87 -4.07
N ARG A 35 -2.36 8.99 -4.77
CA ARG A 35 -2.69 9.01 -6.19
C ARG A 35 -1.63 8.36 -7.07
N ASP A 36 -0.36 8.43 -6.69
CA ASP A 36 0.75 8.01 -7.55
C ASP A 36 0.83 6.48 -7.56
N TYR A 37 0.83 5.84 -6.38
CA TYR A 37 0.88 4.38 -6.30
C TYR A 37 -0.47 3.72 -6.64
N LEU A 38 -1.60 4.34 -6.30
CA LEU A 38 -2.91 3.83 -6.73
C LEU A 38 -3.09 3.93 -8.25
N GLY A 39 -2.62 5.03 -8.85
CA GLY A 39 -2.61 5.20 -10.31
C GLY A 39 -1.76 4.13 -11.01
N SER A 40 -0.54 3.91 -10.52
CA SER A 40 0.33 2.85 -11.05
C SER A 40 -0.26 1.45 -10.87
N LEU A 41 -0.87 1.16 -9.71
CA LEU A 41 -1.50 -0.13 -9.45
C LEU A 41 -2.71 -0.37 -10.36
N HIS A 42 -3.56 0.64 -10.56
CA HIS A 42 -4.70 0.54 -11.47
C HIS A 42 -4.25 0.33 -12.92
N LYS A 43 -3.24 1.07 -13.38
CA LYS A 43 -2.67 0.88 -14.71
C LYS A 43 -2.09 -0.52 -14.88
N LEU A 44 -1.39 -1.04 -13.87
CA LEU A 44 -0.91 -2.43 -13.85
C LEU A 44 -2.07 -3.43 -13.93
N GLY A 45 -3.17 -3.19 -13.20
CA GLY A 45 -4.41 -3.97 -13.29
C GLY A 45 -5.02 -3.96 -14.68
N GLN A 46 -5.04 -2.80 -15.35
CA GLN A 46 -5.53 -2.68 -16.73
C GLN A 46 -4.68 -3.47 -17.74
N THR A 47 -3.37 -3.62 -17.50
CA THR A 47 -2.45 -4.32 -18.42
C THR A 47 -2.31 -5.81 -18.12
N CYS A 48 -2.44 -6.23 -16.86
CA CYS A 48 -2.27 -7.63 -16.43
C CYS A 48 -3.57 -8.37 -16.12
N GLY A 49 -4.69 -7.66 -16.04
CA GLY A 49 -5.95 -8.14 -15.49
C GLY A 49 -6.13 -7.73 -14.03
N MET A 50 -7.29 -7.13 -13.73
CA MET A 50 -7.61 -6.59 -12.40
C MET A 50 -7.54 -7.67 -11.32
N ASP A 51 -8.15 -8.83 -11.55
CA ASP A 51 -8.18 -9.93 -10.57
C ASP A 51 -6.77 -10.45 -10.25
N LYS A 52 -5.91 -10.56 -11.26
CA LYS A 52 -4.54 -11.05 -11.08
C LYS A 52 -3.76 -10.13 -10.16
N VAL A 53 -3.78 -8.83 -10.44
CA VAL A 53 -3.05 -7.82 -9.65
C VAL A 53 -3.67 -7.66 -8.26
N TYR A 54 -5.00 -7.70 -8.16
CA TYR A 54 -5.70 -7.63 -6.88
C TYR A 54 -5.36 -8.81 -5.97
N ASN A 55 -5.28 -10.03 -6.50
CA ASN A 55 -4.93 -11.21 -5.72
C ASN A 55 -3.50 -11.12 -5.15
N GLU A 56 -2.54 -10.64 -5.94
CA GLU A 56 -1.16 -10.39 -5.45
C GLU A 56 -1.12 -9.28 -4.40
N PHE A 57 -1.88 -8.20 -4.61
CA PHE A 57 -2.05 -7.15 -3.61
C PHE A 57 -2.67 -7.70 -2.32
N LEU A 58 -3.71 -8.51 -2.41
CA LEU A 58 -4.42 -9.06 -1.26
C LEU A 58 -3.53 -10.03 -0.48
N ASN A 59 -2.69 -10.81 -1.17
CA ASN A 59 -1.66 -11.64 -0.53
C ASN A 59 -0.69 -10.78 0.29
N LEU A 60 -0.09 -9.74 -0.32
CA LEU A 60 0.80 -8.81 0.38
C LEU A 60 0.09 -8.10 1.55
N TYR A 61 -1.14 -7.66 1.34
CA TYR A 61 -1.98 -7.01 2.34
C TYR A 61 -2.16 -7.92 3.57
N ASN A 62 -2.50 -9.19 3.35
CA ASN A 62 -2.70 -10.16 4.43
C ASN A 62 -1.41 -10.47 5.19
N LEU A 63 -0.26 -10.44 4.52
CA LEU A 63 1.05 -10.62 5.13
C LEU A 63 1.55 -9.38 5.89
N THR A 64 1.01 -8.19 5.61
CA THR A 64 1.51 -6.94 6.22
C THR A 64 1.14 -6.87 7.71
N GLY A 65 2.13 -7.04 8.58
CA GLY A 65 1.99 -6.93 10.03
C GLY A 65 2.21 -5.51 10.57
N ARG A 66 2.89 -5.41 11.71
CA ARG A 66 3.28 -4.15 12.36
C ARG A 66 4.77 -3.84 12.27
N GLU A 67 5.58 -4.80 11.82
CA GLU A 67 7.03 -4.66 11.70
C GLU A 67 7.47 -4.84 10.25
N VAL A 68 8.64 -4.27 9.93
CA VAL A 68 9.26 -4.49 8.63
C VAL A 68 9.85 -5.91 8.61
N GLU A 69 9.22 -6.80 7.84
CA GLU A 69 9.75 -8.14 7.58
C GLU A 69 10.63 -8.18 6.31
N GLU A 70 11.90 -8.57 6.47
CA GLU A 70 12.84 -8.72 5.35
C GLU A 70 12.37 -9.73 4.31
N ARG A 71 11.70 -10.81 4.73
CA ARG A 71 11.17 -11.83 3.81
C ARG A 71 10.16 -11.25 2.82
N ILE A 72 9.38 -10.24 3.23
CA ILE A 72 8.40 -9.60 2.35
C ILE A 72 9.14 -8.79 1.28
N LEU A 73 10.13 -8.00 1.71
CA LEU A 73 10.93 -7.15 0.84
C LEU A 73 11.81 -7.93 -0.14
N ASN A 74 12.37 -9.06 0.29
CA ASN A 74 13.41 -9.77 -0.46
C ASN A 74 12.92 -11.05 -1.14
N ASN A 75 11.75 -11.58 -0.78
CA ASN A 75 11.21 -12.80 -1.39
C ASN A 75 9.82 -12.53 -2.00
N VAL A 76 8.85 -12.10 -1.18
CA VAL A 76 7.44 -11.96 -1.62
C VAL A 76 7.28 -10.91 -2.72
N ILE A 77 7.83 -9.71 -2.52
CA ILE A 77 7.72 -8.62 -3.51
C ILE A 77 8.42 -8.98 -4.84
N PRO A 78 9.63 -9.55 -4.85
CA PRO A 78 10.23 -10.08 -6.07
C PRO A 78 9.42 -11.18 -6.77
N GLU A 79 8.77 -12.07 -6.02
CA GLU A 79 7.87 -13.09 -6.58
C GLU A 79 6.65 -12.45 -7.26
N ILE A 80 5.98 -11.50 -6.58
CA ILE A 80 4.89 -10.72 -7.15
C ILE A 80 5.34 -10.02 -8.45
N ALA A 81 6.52 -9.40 -8.43
CA ALA A 81 7.06 -8.72 -9.59
C ALA A 81 7.29 -9.66 -10.77
N THR A 82 7.79 -10.88 -10.51
CA THR A 82 7.95 -11.92 -11.53
C THR A 82 6.60 -12.36 -12.10
N ASN A 83 5.57 -12.49 -11.26
CA ASN A 83 4.24 -12.91 -11.69
C ASN A 83 3.50 -11.84 -12.51
N LEU A 84 3.78 -10.56 -12.27
CA LEU A 84 3.06 -9.43 -12.87
C LEU A 84 3.85 -8.69 -13.97
N GLU A 85 5.13 -8.99 -14.16
CA GLU A 85 5.94 -8.39 -15.22
C GLU A 85 5.29 -8.56 -16.58
N ASN A 86 5.32 -7.48 -17.37
CA ASN A 86 4.71 -7.42 -18.69
C ASN A 86 5.36 -6.32 -19.54
N ASN A 87 4.91 -6.15 -20.78
CA ASN A 87 5.48 -5.18 -21.73
C ASN A 87 5.37 -3.70 -21.31
N TYR A 88 4.57 -3.37 -20.29
CA TYR A 88 4.35 -2.00 -19.80
C TYR A 88 4.97 -1.72 -18.44
N PHE A 89 5.26 -2.77 -17.66
CA PHE A 89 5.86 -2.67 -16.34
C PHE A 89 6.92 -3.74 -16.19
N ASN A 90 8.17 -3.31 -16.07
CA ASN A 90 9.26 -4.22 -15.79
C ASN A 90 9.26 -4.67 -14.32
N ASN A 91 10.03 -5.72 -14.04
CA ASN A 91 10.17 -6.29 -12.71
C ASN A 91 10.51 -5.25 -11.64
N LEU A 92 11.47 -4.36 -11.90
CA LEU A 92 11.93 -3.34 -10.96
C LEU A 92 10.83 -2.31 -10.63
N GLU A 93 10.05 -1.88 -11.62
CA GLU A 93 8.91 -0.98 -11.43
C GLU A 93 7.84 -1.60 -10.52
N ILE A 94 7.54 -2.88 -10.71
CA ILE A 94 6.57 -3.60 -9.89
C ILE A 94 7.11 -3.80 -8.47
N GLN A 95 8.38 -4.16 -8.31
CA GLN A 95 8.99 -4.27 -6.99
C GLN A 95 8.93 -2.96 -6.20
N LYS A 96 9.14 -1.81 -6.85
CA LYS A 96 9.03 -0.48 -6.22
C LYS A 96 7.59 -0.15 -5.85
N LEU A 97 6.65 -0.45 -6.74
CA LEU A 97 5.22 -0.24 -6.50
C LEU A 97 4.74 -1.04 -5.29
N PHE A 98 5.00 -2.35 -5.27
CA PHE A 98 4.59 -3.22 -4.17
C PHE A 98 5.39 -2.97 -2.88
N GLY A 99 6.66 -2.58 -2.99
CA GLY A 99 7.44 -2.09 -1.85
C GLY A 99 6.85 -0.83 -1.24
N THR A 100 6.38 0.10 -2.07
CA THR A 100 5.67 1.31 -1.61
C THR A 100 4.36 0.92 -0.93
N LEU A 101 3.52 0.10 -1.57
CA LEU A 101 2.24 -0.37 -1.02
C LEU A 101 2.42 -1.05 0.33
N TYR A 102 3.41 -1.93 0.46
CA TYR A 102 3.75 -2.59 1.70
C TYR A 102 4.03 -1.59 2.82
N LEU A 103 4.92 -0.61 2.56
CA LEU A 103 5.33 0.34 3.58
C LEU A 103 4.22 1.33 3.94
N VAL A 104 3.42 1.81 2.99
CA VAL A 104 2.28 2.69 3.32
C VAL A 104 1.20 1.94 4.11
N MET A 105 0.97 0.65 3.84
CA MET A 105 0.07 -0.18 4.65
C MET A 105 0.61 -0.39 6.06
N LEU A 106 1.91 -0.65 6.19
CA LEU A 106 2.60 -0.79 7.47
C LEU A 106 2.52 0.49 8.30
N ALA A 107 2.67 1.65 7.66
CA ALA A 107 2.54 2.96 8.29
C ALA A 107 1.11 3.20 8.79
N GLU A 108 0.11 2.95 7.94
CA GLU A 108 -1.30 3.05 8.35
C GLU A 108 -1.63 2.09 9.50
N GLN A 109 -1.06 0.89 9.52
CA GLN A 109 -1.28 -0.10 10.57
C GLN A 109 -0.77 0.36 11.95
N ASN A 110 0.31 1.13 11.96
CA ASN A 110 0.93 1.65 13.17
C ASN A 110 0.53 3.11 13.47
N ARG A 111 -0.37 3.71 12.67
CA ARG A 111 -0.71 5.13 12.78
C ARG A 111 -1.32 5.47 14.13
N MET A 112 -0.76 6.50 14.77
CA MET A 112 -1.28 7.07 16.02
C MET A 112 -2.12 8.31 15.75
N LEU A 113 -3.24 8.43 16.44
CA LEU A 113 -4.06 9.64 16.43
C LEU A 113 -3.49 10.67 17.40
N ALA A 114 -3.88 11.95 17.24
CA ALA A 114 -3.38 13.06 18.05
C ALA A 114 -3.57 12.88 19.57
N ASN A 115 -4.53 12.05 19.98
CA ASN A 115 -4.79 11.72 21.38
C ASN A 115 -3.98 10.51 21.89
N GLY A 116 -2.99 10.02 21.13
CA GLY A 116 -2.13 8.90 21.53
C GLY A 116 -2.79 7.53 21.42
N VAL A 117 -3.94 7.43 20.73
CA VAL A 117 -4.62 6.14 20.49
C VAL A 117 -4.35 5.67 19.06
N GLU A 118 -4.12 4.37 18.89
CA GLU A 118 -3.99 3.77 17.55
C GLU A 118 -5.24 3.99 16.69
N THR A 119 -5.03 4.10 15.37
CA THR A 119 -6.14 4.03 14.42
C THR A 119 -6.92 2.72 14.54
N LYS A 120 -8.25 2.82 14.50
CA LYS A 120 -9.14 1.64 14.56
C LYS A 120 -9.29 0.93 13.21
N VAL A 121 -8.87 1.56 12.12
CA VAL A 121 -8.99 1.03 10.76
C VAL A 121 -7.67 0.44 10.27
N GLY A 122 -6.53 1.05 10.59
CA GLY A 122 -5.21 0.57 10.17
C GLY A 122 -5.06 0.48 8.65
N LYS A 123 -4.32 -0.53 8.18
CA LYS A 123 -4.08 -0.79 6.74
C LYS A 123 -5.34 -1.01 5.91
N ARG A 124 -6.48 -1.32 6.54
CA ARG A 124 -7.78 -1.52 5.87
C ARG A 124 -8.20 -0.33 5.02
N ILE A 125 -7.76 0.88 5.36
CA ILE A 125 -8.04 2.08 4.56
C ILE A 125 -7.43 1.98 3.15
N LYS A 126 -6.22 1.41 3.03
CA LYS A 126 -5.56 1.18 1.74
C LYS A 126 -6.18 0.00 1.01
N GLY A 127 -6.52 -1.07 1.74
CA GLY A 127 -7.27 -2.20 1.19
C GLY A 127 -8.60 -1.78 0.57
N LEU A 128 -9.34 -0.90 1.25
CA LEU A 128 -10.62 -0.38 0.76
C LEU A 128 -10.44 0.47 -0.49
N ALA A 129 -9.47 1.39 -0.49
CA ALA A 129 -9.16 2.21 -1.66
C ALA A 129 -8.83 1.35 -2.90
N VAL A 130 -8.02 0.30 -2.74
CA VAL A 130 -7.68 -0.62 -3.84
C VAL A 130 -8.92 -1.41 -4.29
N TYR A 131 -9.73 -1.93 -3.37
CA TYR A 131 -10.96 -2.66 -3.73
C TYR A 131 -11.93 -1.77 -4.52
N GLN A 132 -12.17 -0.55 -4.05
CA GLN A 132 -13.06 0.42 -4.71
C GLN A 132 -12.58 0.76 -6.12
N LEU A 133 -11.27 0.96 -6.26
CA LEU A 133 -10.62 1.24 -7.53
C LEU A 133 -10.74 0.06 -8.52
N PHE A 134 -10.65 -1.17 -8.05
CA PHE A 134 -10.64 -2.37 -8.90
C PHE A 134 -12.04 -2.90 -9.23
N TYR A 135 -12.98 -2.80 -8.29
CA TYR A 135 -14.26 -3.50 -8.38
C TYR A 135 -15.49 -2.58 -8.30
N GLU A 136 -15.36 -1.36 -7.79
CA GLU A 136 -16.50 -0.44 -7.63
C GLU A 136 -16.50 0.70 -8.66
N GLY A 137 -15.56 0.67 -9.62
CA GLY A 137 -15.46 1.65 -10.69
C GLY A 137 -15.03 3.04 -10.21
N TYR A 138 -14.42 3.14 -9.03
CA TYR A 138 -13.94 4.43 -8.53
C TYR A 138 -12.75 4.90 -9.36
N SER A 139 -12.70 6.20 -9.64
CA SER A 139 -11.47 6.82 -10.11
C SER A 139 -10.39 6.82 -9.02
N VAL A 140 -9.13 6.98 -9.42
CA VAL A 140 -8.00 7.14 -8.48
C VAL A 140 -8.28 8.27 -7.48
N GLU A 141 -8.83 9.39 -7.95
CA GLU A 141 -9.16 10.53 -7.09
C GLU A 141 -10.28 10.19 -6.10
N GLN A 142 -11.33 9.48 -6.53
CA GLN A 142 -12.40 9.05 -5.65
C GLN A 142 -11.88 8.10 -4.57
N ALA A 143 -11.06 7.11 -4.94
CA ALA A 143 -10.48 6.15 -4.01
C ALA A 143 -9.56 6.83 -2.96
N CYS A 144 -8.70 7.78 -3.38
CA CYS A 144 -7.83 8.54 -2.48
C CYS A 144 -8.62 9.34 -1.43
N ASN A 145 -9.73 9.95 -1.84
CA ASN A 145 -10.47 10.90 -1.01
C ASN A 145 -11.63 10.27 -0.23
N PHE A 146 -11.98 9.01 -0.52
CA PHE A 146 -13.19 8.37 -0.01
C PHE A 146 -13.33 8.43 1.52
N SER A 147 -12.22 8.20 2.24
CA SER A 147 -12.22 8.12 3.70
C SER A 147 -12.13 9.48 4.41
N ILE A 148 -11.92 10.58 3.68
CA ILE A 148 -11.74 11.90 4.29
C ILE A 148 -13.04 12.32 4.99
N GLY A 149 -12.93 12.66 6.28
CA GLY A 149 -14.06 13.11 7.10
C GLY A 149 -15.05 12.01 7.51
N ARG A 150 -14.87 10.76 7.08
CA ARG A 150 -15.79 9.66 7.43
C ARG A 150 -15.51 9.08 8.82
N PRO A 151 -16.54 8.70 9.59
CA PRO A 151 -16.35 7.98 10.85
C PRO A 151 -15.66 6.63 10.64
N TRP A 152 -14.68 6.31 11.50
CA TRP A 152 -13.94 5.04 11.41
C TRP A 152 -14.83 3.79 11.45
N ARG A 153 -16.00 3.85 12.11
CA ARG A 153 -16.96 2.73 12.19
C ARG A 153 -17.58 2.42 10.84
N GLU A 154 -17.89 3.45 10.06
CA GLU A 154 -18.43 3.30 8.72
C GLU A 154 -17.40 2.64 7.81
N ILE A 155 -16.15 3.13 7.86
CA ILE A 155 -15.04 2.54 7.12
C ILE A 155 -14.81 1.08 7.54
N ALA A 156 -14.86 0.78 8.83
CA ALA A 156 -14.69 -0.58 9.35
C ALA A 156 -15.76 -1.53 8.79
N ASN A 157 -17.04 -1.11 8.79
CA ASN A 157 -18.13 -1.92 8.24
C ASN A 157 -17.93 -2.20 6.74
N LEU A 158 -17.58 -1.17 5.96
CA LEU A 158 -17.29 -1.32 4.53
C LEU A 158 -16.14 -2.31 4.30
N CYS A 159 -15.10 -2.25 5.15
CA CYS A 159 -14.00 -3.19 5.08
C CYS A 159 -14.42 -4.62 5.44
N ASP A 160 -15.33 -4.81 6.40
CA ASP A 160 -15.84 -6.13 6.79
C ASP A 160 -16.64 -6.77 5.65
N GLU A 161 -17.52 -5.99 4.98
CA GLU A 161 -18.29 -6.43 3.80
C GLU A 161 -17.39 -6.93 2.66
N ARG A 162 -16.15 -6.44 2.60
CA ARG A 162 -15.16 -6.76 1.55
C ARG A 162 -14.10 -7.75 2.02
N GLY A 163 -14.22 -8.30 3.24
CA GLY A 163 -13.28 -9.27 3.79
C GLY A 163 -11.90 -8.70 4.15
N LEU A 164 -11.76 -7.38 4.30
CA LEU A 164 -10.49 -6.70 4.57
C LEU A 164 -10.15 -6.73 6.07
N ARG A 165 -9.13 -7.51 6.42
CA ARG A 165 -8.68 -7.74 7.80
C ARG A 165 -7.67 -6.69 8.27
N ARG A 166 -7.84 -6.18 9.51
CA ARG A 166 -6.87 -5.28 10.13
C ARG A 166 -5.53 -5.95 10.35
#